data_AF-A0A4Y2NZW6-F1
#
_entry.id   AF-A0A4Y2NZW6-F1
#
_cell.length_a   1.000
_cell.length_b   1.000
_cell.length_c   1.000
_cell.angle_alpha   90.00
_cell.angle_beta   90.00
_cell.angle_gamma   90.00
#
_symmetry.space_group_name_H-M   'P 1'
#
loop_
_entity.id
_entity.type
_entity.pdbx_description
1 polymer ?
#
loop_
_entity_poly.entity_id
_entity_poly.type
_entity_poly.pdbx_seq_one_letter_code
_entity_poly.pdbx_strand_id
1 'polypeptide(L)'
;MPGTGPLTRSMDKQFEKLFAMMAEMKAGQEQMKAVQEEMKAGQEEMKAGQEEMKAGQKEMRVAQAGLEQKMEAGQEEMRSGQERMEKGQEEMKGLIDEVKGEVQRKIDEVEEKVQMKVEDVKTEVKGKIEEVEHKVQGKINEIERRLSELEDRPFSFSASREFMHPRPSIKFLTFDGQTSWTVFKTQFNVVSSTNGWTDFVKASQFVASLRGSAAEVLQGIPADKLTDLTTIEKALESRFGDSHLTQFYRTELKTRRQKPGESLQELAADVERLMSLAYAECPLDVRESLAAQYFVDAIKDEDTQHSTRLMDAKDLKSSLAYSMKYEAARSVSKTSRHVRSIETEDHMSRVRDDKFEFFFNRLEELLNSSVAGKKNTPRRNSNVTCWKCNKKGHVQRECQAIASNQEN
;
A
#
# COMPACT_ATOMS: atom_id res chain seq x y z
N MET A 1 76.13 16.68 -125.67
CA MET A 1 75.07 16.31 -124.70
C MET A 1 74.71 17.58 -123.91
N PRO A 2 73.46 18.07 -123.97
CA PRO A 2 73.06 19.38 -123.45
C PRO A 2 72.60 19.30 -121.97
N GLY A 3 72.61 20.43 -121.24
CA GLY A 3 72.14 20.48 -119.84
C GLY A 3 71.97 21.89 -119.24
N THR A 4 70.98 22.63 -119.76
CA THR A 4 70.08 23.59 -119.07
C THR A 4 70.60 24.51 -117.92
N GLY A 5 70.82 25.80 -118.24
CA GLY A 5 70.08 26.98 -117.70
C GLY A 5 70.28 27.49 -116.24
N PRO A 6 70.73 28.75 -116.02
CA PRO A 6 70.77 29.41 -114.69
C PRO A 6 69.46 30.11 -114.24
N LEU A 7 68.42 30.17 -115.08
CA LEU A 7 67.18 30.91 -114.82
C LEU A 7 66.14 30.12 -113.99
N THR A 8 66.24 28.79 -113.93
CA THR A 8 65.26 27.93 -113.22
C THR A 8 65.43 27.94 -111.69
N ARG A 9 66.66 28.02 -111.19
CA ARG A 9 66.97 28.03 -109.72
C ARG A 9 66.47 29.25 -108.95
N SER A 10 66.26 30.39 -109.61
CA SER A 10 65.81 31.64 -108.97
C SER A 10 64.28 31.67 -108.81
N MET A 11 63.56 31.14 -109.80
CA MET A 11 62.10 30.98 -109.72
C MET A 11 61.71 29.97 -108.64
N ASP A 12 62.44 28.87 -108.49
CA ASP A 12 62.19 27.87 -107.44
C ASP A 12 62.28 28.49 -106.02
N LYS A 13 63.31 29.30 -105.74
CA LYS A 13 63.45 29.96 -104.42
C LYS A 13 62.33 30.95 -104.07
N GLN A 14 61.72 31.60 -105.07
CA GLN A 14 60.59 32.50 -104.88
C GLN A 14 59.29 31.72 -104.62
N PHE A 15 59.08 30.60 -105.33
CA PHE A 15 57.95 29.70 -105.08
C PHE A 15 58.05 29.03 -103.71
N GLU A 16 59.24 28.57 -103.28
CA GLU A 16 59.45 28.02 -101.94
C GLU A 16 59.09 29.02 -100.82
N LYS A 17 59.47 30.30 -100.98
CA LYS A 17 59.10 31.36 -100.03
C LYS A 17 57.59 31.60 -100.01
N LEU A 18 56.93 31.57 -101.16
CA LEU A 18 55.47 31.74 -101.26
C LEU A 18 54.72 30.55 -100.62
N PHE A 19 55.22 29.32 -100.81
CA PHE A 19 54.67 28.11 -100.17
C PHE A 19 54.87 28.12 -98.65
N ALA A 20 56.04 28.55 -98.16
CA ALA A 20 56.28 28.75 -96.73
C ALA A 20 55.31 29.79 -96.14
N MET A 21 55.09 30.91 -96.83
CA MET A 21 54.17 31.96 -96.37
C MET A 21 52.70 31.48 -96.37
N MET A 22 52.30 30.69 -97.38
CA MET A 22 50.97 30.04 -97.39
C MET A 22 50.83 28.97 -96.30
N ALA A 23 51.89 28.23 -95.99
CA ALA A 23 51.90 27.25 -94.90
C ALA A 23 51.79 27.93 -93.53
N GLU A 24 52.50 29.03 -93.29
CA GLU A 24 52.38 29.83 -92.07
C GLU A 24 50.99 30.46 -91.93
N MET A 25 50.41 30.98 -93.02
CA MET A 25 49.06 31.54 -92.99
C MET A 25 48.02 30.47 -92.69
N LYS A 26 48.16 29.27 -93.26
CA LYS A 26 47.30 28.12 -92.98
C LYS A 26 47.45 27.63 -91.54
N ALA A 27 48.68 27.55 -91.04
CA ALA A 27 48.96 27.21 -89.65
C ALA A 27 48.37 28.24 -88.67
N GLY A 28 48.49 29.54 -88.96
CA GLY A 28 47.86 30.60 -88.17
C GLY A 28 46.34 30.55 -88.21
N GLN A 29 45.74 30.19 -89.36
CA GLN A 29 44.29 29.99 -89.49
C GLN A 29 43.80 28.76 -88.70
N GLU A 30 44.57 27.67 -88.71
CA GLU A 30 44.28 26.47 -87.92
C GLU A 30 44.43 26.73 -86.41
N GLN A 31 45.45 27.48 -85.99
CA GLN A 31 45.59 27.92 -84.60
C GLN A 31 44.43 28.82 -84.16
N MET A 32 43.99 29.76 -85.01
CA MET A 32 42.83 30.61 -84.71
C MET A 32 41.54 29.80 -84.57
N LYS A 33 41.35 28.78 -85.43
CA LYS A 33 40.24 27.84 -85.29
C LYS A 33 40.34 27.03 -84.00
N ALA A 34 41.53 26.54 -83.64
CA ALA A 34 41.74 25.80 -82.41
C ALA A 34 41.41 26.66 -81.17
N VAL A 35 41.89 27.90 -81.12
CA VAL A 35 41.57 28.86 -80.04
C VAL A 35 40.08 29.17 -79.99
N GLN A 36 39.42 29.29 -81.14
CA GLN A 36 37.97 29.53 -81.20
C GLN A 36 37.16 28.32 -80.70
N GLU A 37 37.60 27.09 -80.99
CA GLU A 37 36.98 25.87 -80.49
C GLU A 37 37.22 25.68 -78.98
N GLU A 38 38.42 25.98 -78.45
CA GLU A 38 38.67 25.99 -77.01
C GLU A 38 37.80 27.03 -76.27
N MET A 39 37.61 28.22 -76.85
CA MET A 39 36.74 29.24 -76.28
C MET A 39 35.27 28.79 -76.25
N LYS A 40 34.81 28.10 -77.30
CA LYS A 40 33.46 27.52 -77.31
C LYS A 40 33.33 26.42 -76.26
N ALA A 41 34.30 25.52 -76.17
CA ALA A 41 34.31 24.46 -75.16
C ALA A 41 34.27 25.03 -73.74
N GLY A 42 35.09 26.05 -73.44
CA GLY A 42 35.06 26.73 -72.14
C GLY A 42 33.75 27.47 -71.85
N GLN A 43 33.08 28.02 -72.87
CA GLN A 43 31.74 28.58 -72.72
C GLN A 43 30.68 27.52 -72.44
N GLU A 44 30.77 26.34 -73.06
CA GLU A 44 29.86 25.23 -72.79
C GLU A 44 30.07 24.64 -71.39
N GLU A 45 31.32 24.49 -70.92
CA GLU A 45 31.60 24.08 -69.54
C GLU A 45 31.06 25.07 -68.53
N MET A 46 31.19 26.38 -68.78
CA MET A 46 30.64 27.41 -67.90
C MET A 46 29.10 27.35 -67.85
N LYS A 47 28.44 27.10 -68.98
CA LYS A 47 26.98 26.89 -69.03
C LYS A 47 26.58 25.62 -68.27
N ALA A 48 27.31 24.52 -68.46
CA ALA A 48 27.07 23.28 -67.74
C ALA A 48 27.21 23.47 -66.22
N GLY A 49 28.29 24.12 -65.76
CA GLY A 49 28.48 24.44 -64.34
C GLY A 49 27.42 25.38 -63.76
N GLN A 50 26.89 26.32 -64.54
CA GLN A 50 25.76 27.16 -64.13
C GLN A 50 24.46 26.36 -63.99
N GLU A 51 24.18 25.42 -64.90
CA GLU A 51 23.00 24.56 -64.82
C GLU A 51 23.10 23.59 -63.64
N GLU A 52 24.28 23.02 -63.35
CA GLU A 52 24.51 22.21 -62.15
C GLU A 52 24.29 23.01 -60.87
N MET A 53 24.77 24.26 -60.80
CA MET A 53 24.55 25.12 -59.64
C MET A 53 23.04 25.42 -59.43
N LYS A 54 22.30 25.70 -60.51
CA LYS A 54 20.85 25.88 -60.44
C LYS A 54 20.13 24.61 -60.01
N ALA A 55 20.57 23.44 -60.50
CA ALA A 55 20.04 22.14 -60.09
C ALA A 55 20.28 21.90 -58.59
N GLY A 56 21.51 22.11 -58.11
CA GLY A 56 21.86 21.99 -56.69
C GLY A 56 21.08 22.97 -55.79
N GLN A 57 20.86 24.21 -56.24
CA GLN A 57 20.00 25.16 -55.53
C GLN A 57 18.53 24.73 -55.47
N LYS A 58 18.00 24.14 -56.55
CA LYS A 58 16.64 23.58 -56.56
C LYS A 58 16.51 22.41 -55.61
N GLU A 59 17.46 21.48 -55.61
CA GLU A 59 17.46 20.35 -54.68
C GLU A 59 17.53 20.81 -53.22
N MET A 60 18.35 21.80 -52.90
CA MET A 60 18.42 22.38 -51.56
C MET A 60 17.09 22.99 -51.12
N ARG A 61 16.39 23.70 -52.01
CA ARG A 61 15.05 24.23 -51.71
C ARG A 61 14.02 23.13 -51.47
N VAL A 62 14.06 22.06 -52.27
CA VAL A 62 13.17 20.91 -52.08
C VAL A 62 13.47 20.20 -50.76
N ALA A 63 14.75 20.02 -50.42
CA ALA A 63 15.16 19.44 -49.14
C ALA A 63 14.72 20.30 -47.95
N GLN A 64 14.85 21.63 -48.05
CA GLN A 64 14.39 22.56 -47.03
C GLN A 64 12.87 22.51 -46.85
N ALA A 65 12.11 22.57 -47.95
CA ALA A 65 10.64 22.45 -47.91
C ALA A 65 10.18 21.10 -47.33
N GLY A 66 10.89 20.01 -47.64
CA GLY A 66 10.60 18.69 -47.07
C GLY A 66 10.89 18.59 -45.57
N LEU A 67 11.88 19.35 -45.06
CA LEU A 67 12.14 19.46 -43.63
C LEU A 67 11.07 20.29 -42.92
N GLU A 68 10.66 21.42 -43.50
CA GLU A 68 9.58 22.27 -42.98
C GLU A 68 8.26 21.49 -42.89
N GLN A 69 7.86 20.77 -43.95
CA GLN A 69 6.67 19.91 -43.90
C GLN A 69 6.73 18.85 -42.80
N LYS A 70 7.88 18.21 -42.58
CA LYS A 70 8.02 17.21 -41.52
C LYS A 70 7.92 17.84 -40.13
N MET A 71 8.43 19.05 -39.96
CA MET A 71 8.31 19.82 -38.72
C MET A 71 6.86 20.20 -38.45
N GLU A 72 6.14 20.70 -39.46
CA GLU A 72 4.73 21.05 -39.36
C GLU A 72 3.87 19.82 -39.02
N ALA A 73 4.04 18.72 -39.75
CA ALA A 73 3.33 17.47 -39.47
C ALA A 73 3.62 16.94 -38.05
N GLY A 74 4.88 17.03 -37.60
CA GLY A 74 5.25 16.65 -36.23
C GLY A 74 4.61 17.54 -35.16
N GLN A 75 4.48 18.84 -35.43
CA GLN A 75 3.80 19.78 -34.53
C GLN A 75 2.29 19.52 -34.47
N GLU A 76 1.67 19.21 -35.61
CA GLU A 76 0.24 18.89 -35.67
C GLU A 76 -0.09 17.58 -34.95
N GLU A 77 0.75 16.55 -35.09
CA GLU A 77 0.65 15.30 -34.32
C GLU A 77 0.80 15.53 -32.82
N MET A 78 1.73 16.40 -32.38
CA MET A 78 1.84 16.76 -30.96
C MET A 78 0.59 17.49 -30.47
N ARG A 79 0.05 18.42 -31.26
CA ARG A 79 -1.17 19.16 -30.90
C ARG A 79 -2.38 18.22 -30.79
N SER A 80 -2.56 17.32 -31.76
CA SER A 80 -3.64 16.32 -31.72
C SER A 80 -3.46 15.31 -30.59
N GLY A 81 -2.22 14.96 -30.25
CA GLY A 81 -1.89 14.14 -29.08
C GLY A 81 -2.27 14.83 -27.78
N GLN A 82 -2.00 16.13 -27.67
CA GLN A 82 -2.34 16.94 -26.50
C GLN A 82 -3.87 17.09 -26.34
N GLU A 83 -4.60 17.39 -27.41
CA GLU A 83 -6.07 17.46 -27.38
C GLU A 83 -6.72 16.12 -26.97
N ARG A 84 -6.19 14.99 -27.47
CA ARG A 84 -6.66 13.66 -27.04
C ARG A 84 -6.41 13.40 -25.56
N MET A 85 -5.28 13.87 -25.03
CA MET A 85 -4.95 13.73 -23.62
C MET A 85 -5.86 14.59 -22.75
N GLU A 86 -6.09 15.85 -23.13
CA GLU A 86 -7.00 16.76 -22.42
C GLU A 86 -8.43 16.21 -22.40
N LYS A 87 -8.93 15.74 -23.54
CA LYS A 87 -10.24 15.08 -23.60
C LYS A 87 -10.32 13.85 -22.71
N GLY A 88 -9.29 13.00 -22.71
CA GLY A 88 -9.24 11.83 -21.82
C GLY A 88 -9.21 12.21 -20.33
N GLN A 89 -8.57 13.32 -19.98
CA GLN A 89 -8.58 13.86 -18.62
C GLN A 89 -9.97 14.37 -18.22
N GLU A 90 -10.67 15.06 -19.13
CA GLU A 90 -12.05 15.53 -18.88
C GLU A 90 -13.03 14.37 -18.70
N GLU A 91 -12.94 13.33 -19.54
CA GLU A 91 -13.77 12.12 -19.42
C GLU A 91 -13.52 11.41 -18.08
N MET A 92 -12.26 11.24 -17.68
CA MET A 92 -11.92 10.63 -16.40
C MET A 92 -12.42 11.46 -15.22
N LYS A 93 -12.33 12.80 -15.30
CA LYS A 93 -12.88 13.70 -14.29
C LYS A 93 -14.41 13.56 -14.19
N GLY A 94 -15.11 13.48 -15.32
CA GLY A 94 -16.55 13.26 -15.36
C GLY A 94 -16.98 11.96 -14.67
N LEU A 95 -16.27 10.85 -14.95
CA LEU A 95 -16.53 9.57 -14.29
C LEU A 95 -16.28 9.64 -12.77
N ILE A 96 -15.23 10.34 -12.33
CA ILE A 96 -14.95 10.54 -10.92
C ILE A 96 -16.08 11.33 -10.25
N ASP A 97 -16.55 12.40 -10.88
CA ASP A 97 -17.65 13.23 -10.35
C ASP A 97 -18.97 12.43 -10.27
N GLU A 98 -19.25 11.58 -11.27
CA GLU A 98 -20.43 10.70 -11.27
C GLU A 98 -20.36 9.66 -10.14
N VAL A 99 -19.24 8.94 -10.01
CA VAL A 99 -19.02 7.96 -8.93
C VAL A 99 -19.12 8.64 -7.57
N LYS A 100 -18.52 9.83 -7.42
CA LYS A 100 -18.60 10.61 -6.19
C LYS A 100 -20.05 10.98 -5.86
N GLY A 101 -20.84 11.40 -6.85
CA GLY A 101 -22.26 11.70 -6.68
C GLY A 101 -23.10 10.47 -6.31
N GLU A 102 -22.81 9.30 -6.89
CA GLU A 102 -23.47 8.04 -6.53
C GLU A 102 -23.15 7.59 -5.10
N VAL A 103 -21.87 7.66 -4.72
CA VAL A 103 -21.44 7.29 -3.37
C VAL A 103 -22.09 8.21 -2.35
N GLN A 104 -22.11 9.53 -2.59
CA GLN A 104 -22.75 10.47 -1.67
C GLN A 104 -24.25 10.18 -1.52
N ARG A 105 -24.98 9.94 -2.63
CA ARG A 105 -26.41 9.59 -2.56
C ARG A 105 -26.67 8.32 -1.75
N LYS A 106 -25.82 7.28 -1.91
CA LYS A 106 -25.95 6.04 -1.13
C LYS A 106 -25.67 6.26 0.35
N ILE A 107 -24.73 7.15 0.68
CA ILE A 107 -24.46 7.53 2.07
C ILE A 107 -25.68 8.21 2.67
N ASP A 108 -26.24 9.21 1.98
CA ASP A 108 -27.41 9.95 2.44
C ASP A 108 -28.63 9.01 2.64
N GLU A 109 -28.87 8.08 1.70
CA GLU A 109 -29.95 7.08 1.81
C GLU A 109 -29.77 6.14 3.01
N VAL A 110 -28.52 5.71 3.27
CA VAL A 110 -28.21 4.86 4.42
C VAL A 110 -28.37 5.65 5.72
N GLU A 111 -27.96 6.91 5.76
CA GLU A 111 -28.09 7.77 6.91
C GLU A 111 -29.56 7.98 7.29
N GLU A 112 -30.43 8.29 6.32
CA GLU A 112 -31.88 8.40 6.56
C GLU A 112 -32.49 7.09 7.08
N LYS A 113 -32.13 5.94 6.49
CA LYS A 113 -32.61 4.63 6.96
C LYS A 113 -32.17 4.31 8.38
N VAL A 114 -30.95 4.69 8.75
CA VAL A 114 -30.44 4.49 10.11
C VAL A 114 -31.16 5.41 11.08
N GLN A 115 -31.34 6.70 10.76
CA GLN A 115 -32.08 7.64 11.61
C GLN A 115 -33.51 7.16 11.86
N MET A 116 -34.22 6.71 10.82
CA MET A 116 -35.58 6.18 10.98
C MET A 116 -35.63 4.96 11.90
N LYS A 117 -34.71 3.99 11.72
CA LYS A 117 -34.65 2.81 12.60
C LYS A 117 -34.31 3.16 14.06
N VAL A 118 -33.47 4.15 14.27
CA VAL A 118 -33.11 4.60 15.62
C VAL A 118 -34.33 5.23 16.31
N GLU A 119 -35.09 6.08 15.63
CA GLU A 119 -36.31 6.65 16.20
C GLU A 119 -37.39 5.58 16.42
N ASP A 120 -37.56 4.60 15.52
CA ASP A 120 -38.47 3.47 15.74
C ASP A 120 -38.10 2.67 17.00
N VAL A 121 -36.83 2.27 17.13
CA VAL A 121 -36.35 1.54 18.33
C VAL A 121 -36.53 2.37 19.60
N LYS A 122 -36.25 3.67 19.54
CA LYS A 122 -36.42 4.59 20.66
C LYS A 122 -37.88 4.69 21.10
N THR A 123 -38.82 4.76 20.17
CA THR A 123 -40.26 4.76 20.50
C THR A 123 -40.71 3.43 21.08
N GLU A 124 -40.23 2.30 20.55
CA GLU A 124 -40.56 0.96 21.08
C GLU A 124 -39.99 0.76 22.50
N VAL A 125 -38.74 1.13 22.74
CA VAL A 125 -38.10 1.05 24.05
C VAL A 125 -38.82 1.94 25.05
N LYS A 126 -39.18 3.18 24.66
CA LYS A 126 -39.95 4.08 25.52
C LYS A 126 -41.30 3.46 25.92
N GLY A 127 -42.04 2.88 24.97
CA GLY A 127 -43.31 2.21 25.25
C GLY A 127 -43.16 1.02 26.21
N LYS A 128 -42.11 0.20 26.05
CA LYS A 128 -41.84 -0.92 26.97
C LYS A 128 -41.50 -0.45 28.38
N ILE A 129 -40.79 0.66 28.52
CA ILE A 129 -40.48 1.26 29.83
C ILE A 129 -41.76 1.72 30.50
N GLU A 130 -42.62 2.48 29.81
CA GLU A 130 -43.91 2.93 30.34
C GLU A 130 -44.82 1.75 30.76
N GLU A 131 -44.84 0.66 29.98
CA GLU A 131 -45.58 -0.56 30.35
C GLU A 131 -45.04 -1.20 31.62
N VAL A 132 -43.71 -1.30 31.76
CA VAL A 132 -43.07 -1.86 32.96
C VAL A 132 -43.34 -0.97 34.17
N GLU A 133 -43.24 0.35 34.02
CA GLU A 133 -43.57 1.31 35.08
C GLU A 133 -45.02 1.14 35.57
N HIS A 134 -45.99 1.06 34.65
CA HIS A 134 -47.39 0.80 35.01
C HIS A 134 -47.59 -0.54 35.73
N LYS A 135 -46.91 -1.62 35.29
CA LYS A 135 -46.98 -2.93 35.97
C LYS A 135 -46.36 -2.90 37.37
N VAL A 136 -45.23 -2.21 37.54
CA VAL A 136 -44.57 -2.06 38.84
C VAL A 136 -45.44 -1.24 39.78
N GLN A 137 -45.98 -0.10 39.32
CA GLN A 137 -46.89 0.71 40.13
C GLN A 137 -48.13 -0.07 40.57
N GLY A 138 -48.73 -0.86 39.67
CA GLY A 138 -49.87 -1.72 40.02
C GLY A 138 -49.54 -2.75 41.11
N LYS A 139 -48.35 -3.37 41.04
CA LYS A 139 -47.88 -4.31 42.09
C LYS A 139 -47.60 -3.60 43.41
N ILE A 140 -47.07 -2.39 43.38
CA ILE A 140 -46.83 -1.57 44.58
C ILE A 140 -48.17 -1.27 45.26
N ASN A 141 -49.17 -0.77 44.52
CA ASN A 141 -50.48 -0.46 45.08
C ASN A 141 -51.16 -1.70 45.71
N GLU A 142 -50.99 -2.88 45.09
CA GLU A 142 -51.51 -4.15 45.63
C GLU A 142 -50.77 -4.58 46.92
N ILE A 143 -49.45 -4.36 47.00
CA ILE A 143 -48.67 -4.61 48.21
C ILE A 143 -49.10 -3.65 49.33
N GLU A 144 -49.27 -2.36 49.03
CA GLU A 144 -49.74 -1.36 49.99
C GLU A 144 -51.12 -1.74 50.55
N ARG A 145 -52.07 -2.16 49.70
CA ARG A 145 -53.39 -2.65 50.13
C ARG A 145 -53.27 -3.84 51.08
N ARG A 146 -52.43 -4.83 50.74
CA ARG A 146 -52.20 -6.01 51.58
C ARG A 146 -51.52 -5.68 52.92
N LEU A 147 -50.66 -4.65 52.93
CA LEU A 147 -50.06 -4.15 54.17
C LEU A 147 -51.10 -3.50 55.06
N SER A 148 -51.99 -2.64 54.51
CA SER A 148 -53.08 -2.02 55.27
C SER A 148 -54.04 -3.06 55.87
N GLU A 149 -54.41 -4.10 55.12
CA GLU A 149 -55.26 -5.20 55.63
C GLU A 149 -54.62 -6.00 56.77
N LEU A 150 -53.29 -6.05 56.82
CA LEU A 150 -52.55 -6.70 57.90
C LEU A 150 -52.41 -5.80 59.14
N GLU A 151 -52.44 -4.48 58.96
CA GLU A 151 -52.30 -3.48 60.02
C GLU A 151 -53.60 -3.31 60.84
N ASP A 152 -54.78 -3.48 60.22
CA ASP A 152 -56.10 -3.36 60.87
C ASP A 152 -56.57 -4.62 61.64
N ARG A 153 -55.77 -5.69 61.68
CA ARG A 153 -56.12 -6.92 62.42
C ARG A 153 -55.63 -6.83 63.87
N PRO A 154 -56.51 -6.91 64.90
CA PRO A 154 -56.06 -7.01 66.28
C PRO A 154 -55.43 -8.39 66.47
N PHE A 155 -54.10 -8.44 66.63
CA PHE A 155 -53.37 -9.68 66.91
C PHE A 155 -53.64 -10.16 68.34
N SER A 156 -54.42 -11.24 68.49
CA SER A 156 -54.20 -12.20 69.58
C SER A 156 -53.14 -13.20 69.12
N PHE A 157 -52.01 -13.22 69.83
CA PHE A 157 -50.92 -14.16 69.56
C PHE A 157 -51.36 -15.56 69.96
N SER A 158 -51.66 -16.43 68.99
CA SER A 158 -51.46 -17.87 69.16
C SER A 158 -50.20 -18.26 68.37
N ALA A 159 -49.17 -18.63 69.11
CA ALA A 159 -47.91 -19.10 68.56
C ALA A 159 -48.15 -20.44 67.84
N SER A 160 -48.41 -20.38 66.54
CA SER A 160 -48.37 -21.55 65.66
C SER A 160 -46.92 -21.96 65.42
N ARG A 161 -46.50 -22.94 66.20
CA ARG A 161 -45.21 -23.63 66.14
C ARG A 161 -45.19 -24.58 64.94
N GLU A 162 -45.06 -24.06 63.71
CA GLU A 162 -45.04 -24.96 62.54
C GLU A 162 -44.23 -24.52 61.29
N PHE A 163 -43.32 -23.56 61.41
CA PHE A 163 -42.25 -23.37 60.42
C PHE A 163 -40.88 -23.34 61.09
N MET A 164 -40.41 -24.53 61.48
CA MET A 164 -39.02 -24.78 61.88
C MET A 164 -38.39 -25.80 60.93
N HIS A 165 -38.31 -25.43 59.65
CA HIS A 165 -37.25 -25.96 58.80
C HIS A 165 -36.27 -24.79 58.57
N PRO A 166 -35.04 -24.86 59.12
CA PRO A 166 -34.01 -23.92 58.74
C PRO A 166 -33.86 -24.02 57.22
N ARG A 167 -34.03 -22.90 56.50
CA ARG A 167 -33.51 -22.83 55.14
C ARG A 167 -32.03 -23.20 55.21
N PRO A 168 -31.50 -24.10 54.37
CA PRO A 168 -30.09 -24.41 54.38
C PRO A 168 -29.31 -23.11 54.14
N SER A 169 -28.67 -22.56 55.17
CA SER A 169 -27.75 -21.45 55.00
C SER A 169 -26.57 -21.98 54.19
N ILE A 170 -26.36 -21.45 52.98
CA ILE A 170 -25.19 -21.80 52.18
C ILE A 170 -23.94 -21.46 53.01
N LYS A 171 -23.00 -22.42 53.07
CA LYS A 171 -21.81 -22.36 53.94
C LYS A 171 -20.98 -21.09 53.70
N PHE A 172 -20.37 -20.63 54.79
CA PHE A 172 -19.40 -19.55 54.85
C PHE A 172 -18.33 -19.68 53.76
N LEU A 173 -18.19 -18.63 52.94
CA LEU A 173 -17.06 -18.48 52.03
C LEU A 173 -15.86 -17.94 52.83
N THR A 174 -14.66 -18.35 52.45
CA THR A 174 -13.41 -17.80 53.01
C THR A 174 -12.52 -17.30 51.89
N PHE A 175 -11.92 -16.13 52.09
CA PHE A 175 -10.97 -15.54 51.15
C PHE A 175 -9.64 -15.27 51.87
N ASP A 176 -8.58 -15.93 51.42
CA ASP A 176 -7.23 -15.80 51.97
C ASP A 176 -6.27 -15.01 51.07
N GLY A 177 -6.73 -14.63 49.87
CA GLY A 177 -5.96 -13.94 48.84
C GLY A 177 -5.30 -14.86 47.81
N GLN A 178 -5.47 -16.19 47.89
CA GLN A 178 -4.89 -17.13 46.91
C GLN A 178 -5.80 -17.40 45.71
N THR A 179 -7.12 -17.38 45.91
CA THR A 179 -8.09 -17.48 44.82
C THR A 179 -8.25 -16.12 44.13
N SER A 180 -8.66 -16.11 42.86
CA SER A 180 -8.91 -14.84 42.15
C SER A 180 -9.98 -14.03 42.86
N TRP A 181 -9.70 -12.75 43.08
CA TRP A 181 -10.62 -11.80 43.71
C TRP A 181 -11.97 -11.75 42.99
N THR A 182 -11.96 -11.74 41.66
CA THR A 182 -13.15 -11.71 40.80
C THR A 182 -14.04 -12.94 41.00
N VAL A 183 -13.42 -14.11 41.16
CA VAL A 183 -14.13 -15.38 41.42
C VAL A 183 -14.78 -15.34 42.80
N PHE A 184 -14.04 -14.91 43.83
CA PHE A 184 -14.57 -14.79 45.18
C PHE A 184 -15.72 -13.79 45.26
N LYS A 185 -15.58 -12.60 44.67
CA LYS A 185 -16.62 -11.57 44.61
C LYS A 185 -17.90 -12.09 43.96
N THR A 186 -17.77 -12.83 42.86
CA THR A 186 -18.91 -13.47 42.18
C THR A 186 -19.62 -14.49 43.07
N GLN A 187 -18.86 -15.38 43.71
CA GLN A 187 -19.40 -16.38 44.64
C GLN A 187 -20.11 -15.71 45.83
N PHE A 188 -19.49 -14.67 46.41
CA PHE A 188 -20.06 -13.92 47.52
C PHE A 188 -21.38 -13.24 47.13
N ASN A 189 -21.45 -12.61 45.95
CA ASN A 189 -22.67 -11.99 45.45
C ASN A 189 -23.80 -13.00 45.27
N VAL A 190 -23.52 -14.17 44.71
CA VAL A 190 -24.50 -15.27 44.59
C VAL A 190 -25.00 -15.71 45.97
N VAL A 191 -24.09 -15.99 46.91
CA VAL A 191 -24.45 -16.43 48.27
C VAL A 191 -25.25 -15.37 49.01
N SER A 192 -24.86 -14.09 48.92
CA SER A 192 -25.57 -12.99 49.57
C SER A 192 -26.98 -12.82 49.03
N SER A 193 -27.17 -13.02 47.71
CA SER A 193 -28.46 -12.91 47.03
C SER A 193 -29.38 -14.08 47.39
N THR A 194 -28.84 -15.32 47.41
CA THR A 194 -29.60 -16.50 47.83
C THR A 194 -30.02 -16.45 49.29
N ASN A 195 -29.18 -15.89 50.16
CA ASN A 195 -29.47 -15.75 51.58
C ASN A 195 -30.28 -14.48 51.92
N GLY A 196 -30.52 -13.59 50.95
CA GLY A 196 -31.29 -12.35 51.16
C GLY A 196 -30.64 -11.40 52.16
N TRP A 197 -29.30 -11.29 52.19
CA TRP A 197 -28.60 -10.43 53.13
C TRP A 197 -28.85 -8.95 52.84
N THR A 198 -29.11 -8.17 53.89
CA THR A 198 -29.11 -6.70 53.83
C THR A 198 -27.67 -6.20 53.70
N ASP A 199 -27.46 -4.98 53.21
CA ASP A 199 -26.09 -4.48 52.93
C ASP A 199 -25.21 -4.42 54.19
N PHE A 200 -25.81 -4.15 55.35
CA PHE A 200 -25.14 -4.25 56.65
C PHE A 200 -24.67 -5.68 56.97
N VAL A 201 -25.54 -6.68 56.74
CA VAL A 201 -25.20 -8.10 56.95
C VAL A 201 -24.16 -8.56 55.93
N LYS A 202 -24.25 -8.09 54.68
CA LYS A 202 -23.23 -8.34 53.65
C LYS A 202 -21.87 -7.83 54.11
N ALA A 203 -21.76 -6.56 54.52
CA ALA A 203 -20.49 -5.98 54.97
C ALA A 203 -19.91 -6.77 56.17
N SER A 204 -20.73 -7.07 57.17
CA SER A 204 -20.32 -7.84 58.35
C SER A 204 -19.82 -9.23 57.98
N GLN A 205 -20.55 -9.92 57.11
CA GLN A 205 -20.22 -11.27 56.66
C GLN A 205 -19.02 -11.27 55.71
N PHE A 206 -18.83 -10.20 54.94
CA PHE A 206 -17.68 -10.00 54.07
C PHE A 206 -16.41 -9.85 54.90
N VAL A 207 -16.41 -9.00 55.91
CA VAL A 207 -15.31 -8.88 56.89
C VAL A 207 -15.04 -10.22 57.57
N ALA A 208 -16.09 -10.93 58.00
CA ALA A 208 -15.97 -12.24 58.64
C ALA A 208 -15.45 -13.35 57.71
N SER A 209 -15.51 -13.17 56.39
CA SER A 209 -15.02 -14.13 55.39
C SER A 209 -13.53 -13.99 55.07
N LEU A 210 -12.93 -12.83 55.36
CA LEU A 210 -11.52 -12.57 55.07
C LEU A 210 -10.61 -13.31 56.06
N ARG A 211 -9.55 -13.93 55.55
CA ARG A 211 -8.53 -14.67 56.30
C ARG A 211 -7.14 -14.32 55.75
N GLY A 212 -6.11 -14.65 56.53
CA GLY A 212 -4.71 -14.50 56.09
C GLY A 212 -4.39 -13.12 55.52
N SER A 213 -3.73 -13.09 54.36
CA SER A 213 -3.32 -11.86 53.69
C SER A 213 -4.51 -10.95 53.39
N ALA A 214 -5.67 -11.49 53.02
CA ALA A 214 -6.84 -10.67 52.71
C ALA A 214 -7.40 -9.92 53.91
N ALA A 215 -7.29 -10.48 55.12
CA ALA A 215 -7.71 -9.82 56.34
C ALA A 215 -6.79 -8.64 56.73
N GLU A 216 -5.52 -8.65 56.32
CA GLU A 216 -4.58 -7.55 56.59
C GLU A 216 -5.03 -6.23 55.93
N VAL A 217 -5.78 -6.30 54.83
CA VAL A 217 -6.32 -5.12 54.13
C VAL A 217 -7.25 -4.32 55.04
N LEU A 218 -7.92 -4.98 55.97
CA LEU A 218 -8.82 -4.33 56.93
C LEU A 218 -8.08 -3.37 57.89
N GLN A 219 -6.77 -3.56 58.10
CA GLN A 219 -5.98 -2.66 58.97
C GLN A 219 -5.85 -1.25 58.39
N GLY A 220 -5.96 -1.11 57.06
CA GLY A 220 -5.91 0.18 56.36
C GLY A 220 -7.24 0.93 56.33
N ILE A 221 -8.33 0.33 56.81
CA ILE A 221 -9.68 0.90 56.74
C ILE A 221 -10.11 1.38 58.14
N PRO A 222 -10.55 2.64 58.28
CA PRO A 222 -11.12 3.14 59.53
C PRO A 222 -12.32 2.30 60.01
N ALA A 223 -12.43 2.05 61.32
CA ALA A 223 -13.43 1.14 61.89
C ALA A 223 -14.88 1.57 61.62
N ASP A 224 -15.13 2.88 61.51
CA ASP A 224 -16.42 3.48 61.15
C ASP A 224 -16.86 3.17 59.71
N LYS A 225 -15.91 2.78 58.84
CA LYS A 225 -16.15 2.46 57.42
C LYS A 225 -16.16 0.96 57.13
N LEU A 226 -15.91 0.10 58.12
CA LEU A 226 -15.99 -1.36 57.97
C LEU A 226 -17.44 -1.88 57.85
N THR A 227 -18.43 -1.00 58.01
CA THR A 227 -19.85 -1.28 57.75
C THR A 227 -20.26 -0.98 56.31
N ASP A 228 -19.42 -0.26 55.55
CA ASP A 228 -19.64 0.05 54.15
C ASP A 228 -18.95 -0.99 53.25
N LEU A 229 -19.76 -1.84 52.63
CA LEU A 229 -19.30 -2.87 51.72
C LEU A 229 -18.45 -2.29 50.58
N THR A 230 -18.80 -1.11 50.07
CA THR A 230 -18.14 -0.52 48.90
C THR A 230 -16.70 -0.09 49.21
N THR A 231 -16.45 0.40 50.42
CA THR A 231 -15.10 0.75 50.88
C THR A 231 -14.22 -0.48 51.02
N ILE A 232 -14.75 -1.57 51.59
CA ILE A 232 -14.01 -2.83 51.76
C ILE A 232 -13.71 -3.48 50.40
N GLU A 233 -14.67 -3.50 49.49
CA GLU A 233 -14.49 -4.01 48.13
C GLU A 233 -13.39 -3.23 47.38
N LYS A 234 -13.39 -1.90 47.44
CA LYS A 234 -12.36 -1.08 46.77
C LYS A 234 -10.95 -1.37 47.30
N ALA A 235 -10.80 -1.55 48.60
CA ALA A 235 -9.50 -1.84 49.21
C ALA A 235 -8.96 -3.21 48.77
N LEU A 236 -9.84 -4.23 48.70
CA LEU A 236 -9.47 -5.56 48.22
C LEU A 236 -9.23 -5.59 46.72
N GLU A 237 -10.04 -4.89 45.92
CA GLU A 237 -9.82 -4.69 44.48
C GLU A 237 -8.47 -4.01 44.21
N SER A 238 -8.07 -3.05 45.04
CA SER A 238 -6.77 -2.39 44.87
C SER A 238 -5.57 -3.31 45.14
N ARG A 239 -5.69 -4.30 46.03
CA ARG A 239 -4.56 -5.18 46.42
C ARG A 239 -4.57 -6.52 45.67
N PHE A 240 -5.74 -7.07 45.44
CA PHE A 240 -5.96 -8.40 44.85
C PHE A 240 -6.72 -8.35 43.53
N GLY A 241 -7.19 -7.19 43.11
CA GLY A 241 -7.87 -7.05 41.82
C GLY A 241 -6.91 -7.27 40.66
N ASP A 242 -7.49 -7.74 39.57
CA ASP A 242 -6.72 -8.16 38.39
C ASP A 242 -6.27 -6.96 37.53
N SER A 243 -6.52 -5.72 37.97
CA SER A 243 -6.21 -4.49 37.24
C SER A 243 -4.73 -4.38 36.84
N HIS A 244 -3.81 -4.73 37.76
CA HIS A 244 -2.37 -4.76 37.48
C HIS A 244 -1.98 -5.90 36.52
N LEU A 245 -2.76 -6.98 36.48
CA LEU A 245 -2.57 -8.12 35.58
C LEU A 245 -3.12 -7.83 34.18
N THR A 246 -4.07 -6.90 34.02
CA THR A 246 -4.59 -6.46 32.72
C THR A 246 -3.47 -6.06 31.75
N GLN A 247 -2.49 -5.30 32.22
CA GLN A 247 -1.34 -4.89 31.41
C GLN A 247 -0.46 -6.09 31.00
N PHE A 248 -0.30 -7.06 31.91
CA PHE A 248 0.42 -8.30 31.65
C PHE A 248 -0.26 -9.12 30.54
N TYR A 249 -1.58 -9.33 30.64
CA TYR A 249 -2.34 -10.06 29.63
C TYR A 249 -2.36 -9.35 28.26
N ARG A 250 -2.37 -8.01 28.22
CA ARG A 250 -2.21 -7.25 26.97
C ARG A 250 -0.88 -7.50 26.29
N THR A 251 0.19 -7.59 27.08
CA THR A 251 1.53 -7.94 26.55
C THR A 251 1.55 -9.39 26.07
N GLU A 252 0.98 -10.32 26.84
CA GLU A 252 0.90 -11.74 26.49
C GLU A 252 0.16 -11.94 25.16
N LEU A 253 -0.99 -11.27 24.96
CA LEU A 253 -1.74 -11.24 23.69
C LEU A 253 -0.89 -10.81 22.49
N LYS A 254 -0.16 -9.70 22.60
CA LYS A 254 0.68 -9.18 21.51
C LYS A 254 1.78 -10.15 21.10
N THR A 255 2.35 -10.83 22.10
CA THR A 255 3.44 -11.79 21.90
C THR A 255 2.96 -13.21 21.56
N ARG A 256 1.64 -13.46 21.63
CA ARG A 256 1.08 -14.79 21.44
C ARG A 256 1.34 -15.28 20.01
N ARG A 257 1.90 -16.48 19.90
CA ARG A 257 2.11 -17.20 18.63
C ARG A 257 1.76 -18.68 18.82
N GLN A 258 1.20 -19.32 17.80
CA GLN A 258 0.80 -20.73 17.82
C GLN A 258 2.02 -21.62 18.09
N LYS A 259 1.92 -22.49 19.11
CA LYS A 259 2.99 -23.42 19.48
C LYS A 259 3.05 -24.59 18.48
N PRO A 260 4.21 -25.24 18.30
CA PRO A 260 4.29 -26.44 17.48
C PRO A 260 3.34 -27.53 18.02
N GLY A 261 2.40 -28.00 17.19
CA GLY A 261 1.42 -29.03 17.56
C GLY A 261 0.16 -28.51 18.28
N GLU A 262 0.08 -27.20 18.56
CA GLU A 262 -1.14 -26.58 19.09
C GLU A 262 -2.20 -26.46 18.00
N SER A 263 -3.41 -26.90 18.29
CA SER A 263 -4.56 -26.78 17.37
C SER A 263 -5.04 -25.34 17.28
N LEU A 264 -5.70 -24.98 16.16
CA LEU A 264 -6.31 -23.67 16.00
C LEU A 264 -7.37 -23.40 17.09
N GLN A 265 -8.08 -24.42 17.55
CA GLN A 265 -9.08 -24.28 18.61
C GLN A 265 -8.44 -23.95 19.96
N GLU A 266 -7.33 -24.59 20.32
CA GLU A 266 -6.58 -24.28 21.55
C GLU A 266 -6.02 -22.86 21.52
N LEU A 267 -5.47 -22.45 20.38
CA LEU A 267 -5.01 -21.07 20.16
C LEU A 267 -6.17 -20.08 20.35
N ALA A 268 -7.31 -20.31 19.70
CA ALA A 268 -8.47 -19.44 19.78
C ALA A 268 -9.02 -19.35 21.22
N ALA A 269 -9.13 -20.47 21.92
CA ALA A 269 -9.59 -20.50 23.31
C ALA A 269 -8.67 -19.71 24.25
N ASP A 270 -7.36 -19.79 24.04
CA ASP A 270 -6.39 -19.03 24.83
C ASP A 270 -6.44 -17.53 24.50
N VAL A 271 -6.61 -17.17 23.22
CA VAL A 271 -6.84 -15.77 22.79
C VAL A 271 -8.13 -15.22 23.42
N GLU A 272 -9.23 -15.97 23.40
CA GLU A 272 -10.50 -15.58 24.02
C GLU A 272 -10.37 -15.35 25.53
N ARG A 273 -9.69 -16.28 26.22
CA ARG A 273 -9.37 -16.17 27.65
C ARG A 273 -8.57 -14.90 27.93
N LEU A 274 -7.48 -14.68 27.18
CA LEU A 274 -6.63 -13.51 27.36
C LEU A 274 -7.37 -12.20 27.04
N MET A 275 -8.22 -12.17 26.01
CA MET A 275 -9.04 -11.01 25.67
C MET A 275 -10.04 -10.66 26.77
N SER A 276 -10.64 -11.68 27.39
CA SER A 276 -11.55 -11.51 28.53
C SER A 276 -10.84 -10.91 29.75
N LEU A 277 -9.57 -11.25 29.96
CA LEU A 277 -8.76 -10.73 31.07
C LEU A 277 -8.15 -9.34 30.78
N ALA A 278 -7.72 -9.09 29.54
CA ALA A 278 -7.04 -7.87 29.12
C ALA A 278 -7.99 -6.69 28.79
N TYR A 279 -9.23 -7.01 28.41
CA TYR A 279 -10.22 -6.07 27.89
C TYR A 279 -11.63 -6.36 28.44
N ALA A 280 -11.73 -6.63 29.74
CA ALA A 280 -13.01 -6.88 30.43
C ALA A 280 -14.00 -5.70 30.30
N GLU A 281 -13.51 -4.45 30.32
CA GLU A 281 -14.32 -3.23 30.24
C GLU A 281 -14.77 -2.87 28.81
N CYS A 282 -14.22 -3.52 27.79
CA CYS A 282 -14.53 -3.23 26.39
C CYS A 282 -15.89 -3.85 25.97
N PRO A 283 -16.69 -3.20 25.12
CA PRO A 283 -17.86 -3.81 24.51
C PRO A 283 -17.55 -5.16 23.83
N LEU A 284 -18.50 -6.10 23.88
CA LEU A 284 -18.28 -7.48 23.41
C LEU A 284 -17.95 -7.55 21.93
N ASP A 285 -18.62 -6.76 21.10
CA ASP A 285 -18.40 -6.66 19.64
C ASP A 285 -16.97 -6.21 19.32
N VAL A 286 -16.49 -5.16 19.97
CA VAL A 286 -15.13 -4.66 19.81
C VAL A 286 -14.11 -5.70 20.28
N ARG A 287 -14.40 -6.38 21.40
CA ARG A 287 -13.55 -7.44 21.93
C ARG A 287 -13.46 -8.63 20.97
N GLU A 288 -14.55 -9.04 20.35
CA GLU A 288 -14.59 -10.15 19.38
C GLU A 288 -13.85 -9.83 18.09
N SER A 289 -13.96 -8.60 17.57
CA SER A 289 -13.20 -8.16 16.39
C SER A 289 -11.69 -8.08 16.67
N LEU A 290 -11.31 -7.55 17.84
CA LEU A 290 -9.90 -7.55 18.26
C LEU A 290 -9.37 -8.97 18.47
N ALA A 291 -10.18 -9.86 19.07
CA ALA A 291 -9.82 -11.25 19.27
C ALA A 291 -9.57 -11.97 17.94
N ALA A 292 -10.40 -11.73 16.93
CA ALA A 292 -10.19 -12.23 15.57
C ALA A 292 -8.83 -11.79 14.99
N GLN A 293 -8.49 -10.50 15.13
CA GLN A 293 -7.21 -9.98 14.64
C GLN A 293 -6.00 -10.60 15.36
N TYR A 294 -6.01 -10.64 16.69
CA TYR A 294 -4.95 -11.28 17.47
C TYR A 294 -4.83 -12.78 17.17
N PHE A 295 -5.94 -13.47 16.95
CA PHE A 295 -5.95 -14.87 16.56
C PHE A 295 -5.25 -15.06 15.21
N VAL A 296 -5.64 -14.30 14.18
CA VAL A 296 -5.03 -14.38 12.84
C VAL A 296 -3.53 -14.08 12.91
N ASP A 297 -3.13 -13.04 13.62
CA ASP A 297 -1.72 -12.66 13.78
C ASP A 297 -0.89 -13.70 14.56
N ALA A 298 -1.55 -14.52 15.39
CA ALA A 298 -0.91 -15.58 16.15
C ALA A 298 -0.76 -16.91 15.37
N ILE A 299 -1.47 -17.10 14.24
CA ILE A 299 -1.37 -18.32 13.41
C ILE A 299 0.04 -18.47 12.87
N LYS A 300 0.61 -19.68 12.97
CA LYS A 300 1.99 -19.97 12.53
C LYS A 300 2.09 -20.29 11.04
N ASP A 301 1.07 -20.90 10.44
CA ASP A 301 1.07 -21.23 9.02
C ASP A 301 0.69 -20.00 8.19
N GLU A 302 1.64 -19.48 7.40
CA GLU A 302 1.51 -18.26 6.60
C GLU A 302 0.35 -18.33 5.61
N ASP A 303 0.13 -19.47 4.96
CA ASP A 303 -0.97 -19.65 3.99
C ASP A 303 -2.34 -19.54 4.66
N THR A 304 -2.52 -20.21 5.81
CA THR A 304 -3.74 -20.12 6.63
C THR A 304 -3.91 -18.73 7.23
N GLN A 305 -2.82 -18.08 7.67
CA GLN A 305 -2.87 -16.71 8.18
C GLN A 305 -3.35 -15.74 7.09
N HIS A 306 -2.70 -15.73 5.92
CA HIS A 306 -3.06 -14.83 4.83
C HIS A 306 -4.47 -15.07 4.32
N SER A 307 -4.89 -16.33 4.14
CA SER A 307 -6.25 -16.64 3.70
C SER A 307 -7.29 -16.17 4.71
N THR A 308 -7.04 -16.37 6.00
CA THR A 308 -7.96 -15.94 7.06
C THR A 308 -8.02 -14.42 7.16
N ARG A 309 -6.90 -13.71 6.98
CA ARG A 309 -6.86 -12.25 6.96
C ARG A 309 -7.69 -11.65 5.82
N LEU A 310 -7.69 -12.29 4.65
CA LEU A 310 -8.49 -11.85 3.48
C LEU A 310 -10.00 -12.00 3.68
N MET A 311 -10.43 -12.88 4.60
CA MET A 311 -11.85 -13.10 4.87
C MET A 311 -12.48 -11.94 5.65
N ASP A 312 -11.68 -11.13 6.35
CA ASP A 312 -12.11 -9.97 7.16
C ASP A 312 -13.25 -10.32 8.13
N ALA A 313 -13.00 -11.34 8.97
CA ALA A 313 -14.00 -11.80 9.93
C ALA A 313 -14.24 -10.76 11.02
N LYS A 314 -15.52 -10.58 11.38
CA LYS A 314 -15.95 -9.65 12.43
C LYS A 314 -15.80 -10.22 13.84
N ASP A 315 -15.70 -11.54 13.96
CA ASP A 315 -15.65 -12.25 15.23
C ASP A 315 -14.64 -13.41 15.20
N LEU A 316 -14.14 -13.77 16.40
CA LEU A 316 -13.15 -14.83 16.59
C LEU A 316 -13.65 -16.18 16.08
N LYS A 317 -14.93 -16.48 16.28
CA LYS A 317 -15.53 -17.77 15.92
C LYS A 317 -15.59 -17.95 14.41
N SER A 318 -15.95 -16.91 13.67
CA SER A 318 -15.92 -16.88 12.20
C SER A 318 -14.50 -17.05 11.66
N SER A 319 -13.52 -16.35 12.26
CA SER A 319 -12.09 -16.51 11.91
C SER A 319 -11.63 -17.95 12.09
N LEU A 320 -11.86 -18.53 13.28
CA LEU A 320 -11.51 -19.91 13.58
C LEU A 320 -12.17 -20.90 12.62
N ALA A 321 -13.48 -20.76 12.39
CA ALA A 321 -14.23 -21.65 11.52
C ALA A 321 -13.69 -21.61 10.07
N TYR A 322 -13.30 -20.44 9.58
CA TYR A 322 -12.69 -20.32 8.26
C TYR A 322 -11.29 -20.93 8.22
N SER A 323 -10.42 -20.61 9.18
CA SER A 323 -9.06 -21.17 9.24
C SER A 323 -9.09 -22.70 9.27
N MET A 324 -10.00 -23.29 10.05
CA MET A 324 -10.20 -24.74 10.09
C MET A 324 -10.68 -25.30 8.73
N LYS A 325 -11.63 -24.63 8.07
CA LYS A 325 -12.09 -25.04 6.73
C LYS A 325 -10.97 -24.96 5.70
N TYR A 326 -10.13 -23.93 5.78
CA TYR A 326 -8.98 -23.75 4.90
C TYR A 326 -7.93 -24.84 5.11
N GLU A 327 -7.56 -25.15 6.36
CA GLU A 327 -6.65 -26.25 6.68
C GLU A 327 -7.19 -27.60 6.18
N ALA A 328 -8.48 -27.87 6.39
CA ALA A 328 -9.12 -29.08 5.90
C ALA A 328 -9.07 -29.18 4.36
N ALA A 329 -9.46 -28.11 3.65
CA ALA A 329 -9.41 -28.05 2.19
C ALA A 329 -7.98 -28.22 1.64
N ARG A 330 -7.00 -27.57 2.28
CA ARG A 330 -5.59 -27.66 1.89
C ARG A 330 -4.99 -29.04 2.15
N SER A 331 -5.41 -29.73 3.21
CA SER A 331 -4.98 -31.10 3.47
C SER A 331 -5.42 -32.07 2.37
N VAL A 332 -6.63 -31.89 1.82
CA VAL A 332 -7.15 -32.66 0.67
C VAL A 332 -6.34 -32.37 -0.60
N SER A 333 -6.00 -31.11 -0.86
CA SER A 333 -5.15 -30.73 -2.02
C SER A 333 -3.70 -31.19 -1.91
N LYS A 334 -3.16 -31.31 -0.69
CA LYS A 334 -1.81 -31.87 -0.46
C LYS A 334 -1.79 -33.39 -0.65
N THR A 335 -2.90 -34.08 -0.34
CA THR A 335 -3.02 -35.55 -0.51
C THR A 335 -3.27 -35.94 -1.97
N SER A 336 -3.98 -35.12 -2.76
CA SER A 336 -4.18 -35.38 -4.21
C SER A 336 -2.93 -35.16 -5.07
N ARG A 337 -1.88 -34.52 -4.53
CA ARG A 337 -0.60 -34.29 -5.19
C ARG A 337 0.44 -35.38 -4.93
N HIS A 338 0.06 -36.53 -4.38
CA HIS A 338 0.92 -37.73 -4.32
C HIS A 338 0.79 -38.59 -5.59
N VAL A 339 0.85 -37.94 -6.76
CA VAL A 339 1.17 -38.61 -8.02
C VAL A 339 2.67 -38.51 -8.18
N ARG A 340 3.33 -39.64 -8.51
CA ARG A 340 4.75 -39.73 -8.89
C ARG A 340 5.21 -38.39 -9.46
N SER A 341 6.20 -37.77 -8.83
CA SER A 341 6.94 -36.67 -9.41
C SER A 341 7.59 -37.18 -10.69
N ILE A 342 6.85 -37.08 -11.79
CA ILE A 342 7.44 -36.76 -13.07
C ILE A 342 7.89 -35.31 -12.90
N GLU A 343 9.19 -35.10 -13.05
CA GLU A 343 9.75 -33.79 -13.30
C GLU A 343 9.15 -33.27 -14.61
N THR A 344 7.93 -32.74 -14.56
CA THR A 344 7.52 -31.74 -15.55
C THR A 344 8.00 -30.43 -14.98
N GLU A 345 9.14 -29.99 -15.47
CA GLU A 345 9.60 -28.63 -15.32
C GLU A 345 8.43 -27.68 -15.58
N ASP A 346 8.11 -26.91 -14.54
CA ASP A 346 6.96 -26.04 -14.42
C ASP A 346 7.14 -24.83 -15.36
N HIS A 347 6.95 -25.04 -16.67
CA HIS A 347 7.05 -24.01 -17.70
C HIS A 347 5.91 -22.97 -17.67
N MET A 348 5.01 -23.04 -16.69
CA MET A 348 3.87 -22.13 -16.54
C MET A 348 4.02 -21.12 -15.39
N SER A 349 4.95 -21.32 -14.45
CA SER A 349 5.25 -20.33 -13.39
C SER A 349 6.39 -19.39 -13.79
N ARG A 350 7.44 -19.88 -14.45
CA ARG A 350 8.57 -19.06 -14.93
C ARG A 350 8.17 -18.01 -15.98
N VAL A 351 7.23 -18.32 -16.88
CA VAL A 351 6.88 -17.40 -17.98
C VAL A 351 6.19 -16.11 -17.51
N ARG A 352 5.53 -16.12 -16.33
CA ARG A 352 4.94 -14.88 -15.78
C ARG A 352 5.98 -14.03 -15.06
N ASP A 353 6.89 -14.64 -14.31
CA ASP A 353 7.97 -13.95 -13.61
C ASP A 353 9.04 -13.45 -14.60
N ASP A 354 9.44 -14.21 -15.61
CA ASP A 354 10.43 -13.79 -16.62
C ASP A 354 9.91 -12.64 -17.48
N LYS A 355 8.60 -12.59 -17.75
CA LYS A 355 7.99 -11.52 -18.53
C LYS A 355 7.82 -10.25 -17.67
N PHE A 356 7.45 -10.40 -16.40
CA PHE A 356 7.41 -9.29 -15.45
C PHE A 356 8.81 -8.74 -15.15
N GLU A 357 9.80 -9.60 -14.92
CA GLU A 357 11.22 -9.25 -14.78
C GLU A 357 11.77 -8.62 -16.07
N PHE A 358 11.40 -9.12 -17.25
CA PHE A 358 11.77 -8.47 -18.51
C PHE A 358 11.19 -7.05 -18.62
N PHE A 359 9.93 -6.84 -18.20
CA PHE A 359 9.33 -5.51 -18.17
C PHE A 359 9.94 -4.60 -17.09
N PHE A 360 10.25 -5.13 -15.91
CA PHE A 360 10.90 -4.38 -14.83
C PHE A 360 12.35 -4.04 -15.18
N ASN A 361 13.13 -4.98 -15.73
CA ASN A 361 14.47 -4.73 -16.24
C ASN A 361 14.45 -3.76 -17.43
N ARG A 362 13.44 -3.79 -18.30
CA ARG A 362 13.26 -2.82 -19.39
C ARG A 362 12.89 -1.42 -18.87
N LEU A 363 12.07 -1.34 -17.82
CA LEU A 363 11.72 -0.10 -17.14
C LEU A 363 12.91 0.45 -16.35
N GLU A 364 13.71 -0.41 -15.73
CA GLU A 364 14.95 -0.07 -15.05
C GLU A 364 16.04 0.35 -16.06
N GLU A 365 16.10 -0.24 -17.26
CA GLU A 365 16.91 0.21 -18.39
C GLU A 365 16.46 1.59 -18.89
N LEU A 366 15.15 1.84 -18.95
CA LEU A 366 14.58 3.13 -19.36
C LEU A 366 14.81 4.21 -18.29
N LEU A 367 14.74 3.87 -17.00
CA LEU A 367 15.07 4.77 -15.88
C LEU A 367 16.58 5.04 -15.78
N ASN A 368 17.43 4.02 -15.97
CA ASN A 368 18.87 4.19 -15.98
C ASN A 368 19.37 4.90 -17.25
N SER A 369 18.67 4.78 -18.38
CA SER A 369 18.94 5.55 -19.60
C SER A 369 18.48 7.01 -19.52
N SER A 370 17.42 7.32 -18.75
CA SER A 370 16.99 8.70 -18.49
C SER A 370 17.90 9.42 -17.48
N VAL A 371 18.53 8.68 -16.56
CA VAL A 371 19.57 9.19 -15.64
C VAL A 371 20.96 9.21 -16.31
N ALA A 372 21.20 8.39 -17.34
CA ALA A 372 22.44 8.39 -18.14
C ALA A 372 22.44 9.43 -19.28
N GLY A 373 21.42 10.27 -19.39
CA GLY A 373 21.36 11.41 -20.30
C GLY A 373 22.16 12.63 -19.82
N LYS A 374 23.45 12.46 -19.50
CA LYS A 374 24.55 13.48 -19.56
C LYS A 374 25.80 12.99 -18.82
N LYS A 375 26.55 12.07 -19.45
CA LYS A 375 28.00 12.06 -19.31
C LYS A 375 28.59 11.96 -20.71
N ASN A 376 28.78 13.12 -21.34
CA ASN A 376 29.68 13.23 -22.49
C ASN A 376 31.09 12.88 -21.98
N THR A 377 31.48 11.60 -22.05
CA THR A 377 32.89 11.22 -22.08
C THR A 377 33.39 11.52 -23.50
N PRO A 378 34.32 12.47 -23.69
CA PRO A 378 34.90 12.69 -25.00
C PRO A 378 35.65 11.42 -25.42
N ARG A 379 35.36 10.92 -26.62
CA ARG A 379 36.16 9.87 -27.27
C ARG A 379 37.63 10.33 -27.27
N ARG A 380 38.46 9.73 -26.41
CA ARG A 380 39.92 9.96 -26.38
C ARG A 380 40.53 9.36 -27.64
N ASN A 381 40.76 10.21 -28.64
CA ASN A 381 41.57 9.86 -29.79
C ASN A 381 43.04 9.77 -29.35
N SER A 382 43.63 8.57 -29.43
CA SER A 382 44.99 8.28 -28.94
C SER A 382 46.12 8.96 -29.73
N ASN A 383 45.81 9.53 -30.91
CA ASN A 383 46.79 10.19 -31.79
C ASN A 383 46.88 11.71 -31.64
N VAL A 384 46.12 12.33 -30.72
CA VAL A 384 46.20 13.77 -30.50
C VAL A 384 47.34 14.12 -29.55
N THR A 385 48.23 15.02 -29.96
CA THR A 385 49.29 15.61 -29.14
C THR A 385 48.81 16.90 -28.46
N CYS A 386 49.04 16.99 -27.16
CA CYS A 386 48.71 18.19 -26.38
C CYS A 386 49.71 19.31 -26.67
N TRP A 387 49.23 20.46 -27.16
CA TRP A 387 50.06 21.63 -27.46
C TRP A 387 50.73 22.29 -26.24
N LYS A 388 50.31 21.94 -25.01
CA LYS A 388 50.88 22.47 -23.76
C LYS A 388 52.01 21.62 -23.17
N CYS A 389 51.98 20.29 -23.36
CA CYS A 389 52.99 19.38 -22.77
C CYS A 389 53.63 18.40 -23.78
N ASN A 390 53.28 18.50 -25.07
CA ASN A 390 53.71 17.62 -26.17
C ASN A 390 53.49 16.10 -25.96
N LYS A 391 52.69 15.69 -24.97
CA LYS A 391 52.33 14.28 -24.75
C LYS A 391 51.09 13.90 -25.57
N LYS A 392 51.09 12.67 -26.09
CA LYS A 392 49.96 12.09 -26.86
C LYS A 392 48.81 11.66 -25.94
N GLY A 393 47.59 11.65 -26.47
CA GLY A 393 46.38 11.09 -25.84
C GLY A 393 45.42 12.10 -25.20
N HIS A 394 45.66 13.41 -25.28
CA HIS A 394 44.75 14.45 -24.78
C HIS A 394 44.98 15.82 -25.46
N VAL A 395 43.98 16.70 -25.44
CA VAL A 395 44.06 18.09 -25.94
C VAL A 395 44.44 19.08 -24.83
N GLN A 396 44.86 20.30 -25.19
CA GLN A 396 45.30 21.34 -24.24
C GLN A 396 44.28 21.65 -23.11
N ARG A 397 42.97 21.56 -23.38
CA ARG A 397 41.91 21.79 -22.38
C ARG A 397 41.84 20.71 -21.30
N GLU A 398 42.39 19.52 -21.57
CA GLU A 398 42.37 18.36 -20.68
C GLU A 398 43.76 18.09 -20.04
N CYS A 399 44.70 19.04 -20.20
CA CYS A 399 46.07 18.89 -19.71
C CYS A 399 46.16 19.20 -18.21
N GLN A 400 46.34 18.16 -17.39
CA GLN A 400 46.52 18.26 -15.93
C GLN A 400 47.93 18.73 -15.53
N ALA A 401 48.78 19.13 -16.47
CA ALA A 401 50.06 19.76 -16.15
C ALA A 401 49.81 21.17 -15.60
N ILE A 402 50.01 21.30 -14.28
CA ILE A 402 50.11 22.57 -13.58
C ILE A 402 51.29 23.32 -14.19
N ALA A 403 51.06 24.54 -14.65
CA ALA A 403 52.14 25.41 -15.06
C ALA A 403 52.96 25.71 -13.81
N SER A 404 54.13 25.08 -13.67
CA SER A 404 55.20 25.63 -12.87
C SER A 404 55.68 26.88 -13.60
N ASN A 405 55.04 28.01 -13.32
CA ASN A 405 55.69 29.30 -13.50
C ASN A 405 56.91 29.30 -12.56
N GLN A 406 58.08 29.05 -13.14
CA GLN A 406 59.33 29.65 -12.68
C GLN A 406 59.71 30.59 -13.83
N GLU A 407 59.47 31.89 -13.69
CA GLU A 407 60.48 32.83 -13.20
C GLU A 407 61.82 32.61 -13.91
N ASN A 408 61.96 33.21 -15.09
CA ASN A 408 62.93 34.26 -15.37
C ASN A 408 62.60 34.97 -16.68
#